data_AF-A0A3D2URX3-F1
#
_entry.id   AF-A0A3D2URX3-F1
#
_cell.length_a   1.000
_cell.length_b   1.000
_cell.length_c   1.000
_cell.angle_alpha   90.00
_cell.angle_beta   90.00
_cell.angle_gamma   90.00
#
_symmetry.space_group_name_H-M   'P 1'
#
loop_
_entity.id
_entity.type
_entity.pdbx_description
1 polymer ?
#
loop_
_entity_poly.entity_id
_entity_poly.type
_entity_poly.pdbx_seq_one_letter_code
_entity_poly.pdbx_strand_id
1 'polypeptide(L)'
;MKFETLYQELTQSTEMLGALLAGISQEEAQAKPSAGKWSMLEVVCHLYDEEREDFREHLDFILHRQYEEWHPISPFTWVKLRKYNQQNFVSMKKKFFKEREKSLAWLKSIKKSDWNTKYKSKWGTMTAGDMLSSWVAHDNLHIRQLVELRRFRIEKVTTPYKIRYAGEW
;
A
#
# COMPACT_ATOMS: atom_id res chain seq x y z
N MET A 1 -0.48 -22.61 2.73
CA MET A 1 -0.80 -21.31 2.11
C MET A 1 -0.74 -21.45 0.58
N LYS A 2 -1.60 -20.77 -0.18
CA LYS A 2 -1.55 -20.75 -1.65
C LYS A 2 -0.66 -19.60 -2.14
N PHE A 3 0.66 -19.75 -2.07
CA PHE A 3 1.62 -18.68 -2.43
C PHE A 3 1.37 -18.10 -3.82
N GLU A 4 1.22 -18.95 -4.84
CA GLU A 4 1.01 -18.48 -6.21
C GLU A 4 -0.24 -17.61 -6.35
N THR A 5 -1.31 -17.91 -5.60
CA THR A 5 -2.51 -17.07 -5.57
C THR A 5 -2.20 -15.69 -4.98
N LEU A 6 -1.56 -15.63 -3.81
CA LEU A 6 -1.20 -14.36 -3.16
C LEU A 6 -0.23 -13.52 -4.01
N TYR A 7 0.72 -14.18 -4.68
CA TYR A 7 1.63 -13.52 -5.60
C TYR A 7 0.90 -12.89 -6.80
N GLN A 8 -0.06 -13.62 -7.38
CA GLN A 8 -0.88 -13.10 -8.47
C GLN A 8 -1.77 -11.95 -8.01
N GLU A 9 -2.39 -12.04 -6.83
CA GLU A 9 -3.16 -10.94 -6.23
C GLU A 9 -2.31 -9.67 -6.07
N LEU A 10 -1.07 -9.78 -5.58
CA LEU A 10 -0.14 -8.63 -5.46
C LEU A 10 0.31 -8.09 -6.82
N THR A 11 0.41 -8.95 -7.83
CA THR A 11 0.71 -8.53 -9.20
C THR A 11 -0.48 -7.76 -9.79
N GLN A 12 -1.69 -8.28 -9.63
CA GLN A 12 -2.92 -7.64 -10.11
C GLN A 12 -3.21 -6.34 -9.37
N SER A 13 -2.97 -6.28 -8.05
CA SER A 13 -3.10 -5.04 -7.28
C SER A 13 -2.18 -3.95 -7.80
N THR A 14 -0.98 -4.30 -8.26
CA THR A 14 -0.04 -3.35 -8.88
C THR A 14 -0.66 -2.70 -10.13
N GLU A 15 -1.30 -3.48 -11.00
CA GLU A 15 -2.00 -2.97 -12.19
C GLU A 15 -3.21 -2.10 -11.81
N MET A 16 -4.01 -2.56 -10.85
CA MET A 16 -5.17 -1.81 -10.34
C MET A 16 -4.76 -0.45 -9.76
N LEU A 17 -3.71 -0.42 -8.94
CA LEU A 17 -3.13 0.81 -8.40
C LEU A 17 -2.62 1.71 -9.51
N GLY A 18 -1.95 1.16 -10.53
CA GLY A 18 -1.52 1.89 -11.72
C GLY A 18 -2.68 2.62 -12.41
N ALA A 19 -3.76 1.89 -12.68
CA ALA A 19 -4.97 2.45 -13.29
C ALA A 19 -5.64 3.51 -12.39
N LEU A 20 -5.75 3.26 -11.08
CA LEU A 20 -6.34 4.21 -10.12
C LEU A 20 -5.52 5.49 -9.95
N LEU A 21 -4.24 5.49 -10.32
CA LEU A 21 -3.34 6.65 -10.19
C LEU A 21 -3.01 7.34 -11.52
N ALA A 22 -3.52 6.83 -12.63
CA ALA A 22 -3.29 7.36 -13.98
C ALA A 22 -4.06 8.67 -14.25
N GLY A 23 -3.43 9.61 -14.95
CA GLY A 23 -4.06 10.87 -15.38
C GLY A 23 -4.46 11.83 -14.24
N ILE A 24 -3.89 11.65 -13.05
CA ILE A 24 -4.13 12.52 -11.88
C ILE A 24 -3.06 13.62 -11.84
N SER A 25 -3.47 14.89 -11.73
CA SER A 25 -2.57 16.03 -11.55
C SER A 25 -1.97 16.08 -10.14
N GLN A 26 -0.95 16.92 -9.92
CA GLN A 26 -0.37 17.12 -8.59
C GLN A 26 -1.43 17.68 -7.61
N GLU A 27 -2.19 18.68 -8.05
CA GLU A 27 -3.22 19.35 -7.26
C GLU A 27 -4.37 18.41 -6.91
N GLU A 28 -4.81 17.60 -7.88
CA GLU A 28 -5.82 16.56 -7.66
C GLU A 28 -5.32 15.50 -6.67
N ALA A 29 -4.05 15.07 -6.78
CA ALA A 29 -3.46 14.10 -5.88
C ALA A 29 -3.33 14.62 -4.44
N GLN A 30 -3.17 15.94 -4.27
CA GLN A 30 -3.07 16.60 -2.96
C GLN A 30 -4.42 16.90 -2.31
N ALA A 31 -5.50 16.86 -3.09
CA ALA A 31 -6.83 17.19 -2.61
C ALA A 31 -7.32 16.16 -1.58
N LYS A 32 -7.79 16.67 -0.44
CA LYS A 32 -8.32 15.85 0.66
C LYS A 32 -9.85 15.91 0.64
N PRO A 33 -10.57 14.78 0.80
CA PRO A 33 -12.03 14.79 0.93
C PRO A 33 -12.53 15.60 2.12
N SER A 34 -11.85 15.49 3.26
CA SER A 34 -12.13 16.25 4.47
C SER A 34 -10.90 16.30 5.38
N ALA A 35 -10.98 17.12 6.43
CA ALA A 35 -9.97 17.12 7.48
C ALA A 35 -9.82 15.72 8.09
N GLY A 36 -8.59 15.21 8.16
CA GLY A 36 -8.30 13.89 8.73
C GLY A 36 -8.39 12.70 7.77
N LYS A 37 -8.94 12.85 6.56
CA LYS A 37 -8.86 11.83 5.49
C LYS A 37 -7.57 11.98 4.70
N TRP A 38 -7.06 10.92 4.11
CA TRP A 38 -5.87 11.00 3.26
C TRP A 38 -6.19 11.45 1.84
N SER A 39 -5.27 12.16 1.20
CA SER A 39 -5.24 12.40 -0.25
C SER A 39 -4.69 11.19 -1.02
N MET A 40 -4.80 11.17 -2.35
CA MET A 40 -4.15 10.12 -3.16
C MET A 40 -2.63 10.13 -3.00
N LEU A 41 -2.03 11.32 -2.88
CA LEU A 41 -0.60 11.47 -2.66
C LEU A 41 -0.18 10.88 -1.31
N GLU A 42 -0.97 11.10 -0.26
CA GLU A 42 -0.71 10.53 1.07
C GLU A 42 -0.81 9.00 1.05
N VAL A 43 -1.79 8.43 0.33
CA VAL A 43 -1.89 6.97 0.13
C VAL A 43 -0.68 6.41 -0.63
N VAL A 44 -0.22 7.06 -1.70
CA VAL A 44 0.95 6.59 -2.46
C VAL A 44 2.24 6.65 -1.63
N CYS A 45 2.44 7.70 -0.83
CA CYS A 45 3.59 7.79 0.07
C CYS A 45 3.54 6.68 1.12
N HIS A 46 2.36 6.41 1.68
CA HIS A 46 2.14 5.33 2.64
C HIS A 46 2.48 3.97 2.06
N LEU A 47 1.92 3.63 0.89
CA LEU A 47 2.21 2.38 0.18
C LEU A 47 3.71 2.24 -0.12
N TYR A 48 4.36 3.34 -0.54
CA TYR A 48 5.80 3.34 -0.79
C TYR A 48 6.64 3.00 0.44
N ASP A 49 6.27 3.52 1.61
CA ASP A 49 7.01 3.31 2.84
C ASP A 49 6.75 1.90 3.41
N GLU A 50 5.52 1.42 3.42
CA GLU A 50 5.21 0.07 3.92
C GLU A 50 5.73 -1.05 3.02
N GLU A 51 5.83 -0.81 1.71
CA GLU A 51 6.47 -1.74 0.77
C GLU A 51 7.94 -2.04 1.13
N ARG A 52 8.66 -1.09 1.74
CA ARG A 52 10.10 -1.18 2.02
C ARG A 52 10.45 -1.41 3.48
N GLU A 53 9.72 -0.80 4.40
CA GLU A 53 10.07 -0.68 5.82
C GLU A 53 9.13 -1.49 6.71
N ASP A 54 7.99 -1.94 6.18
CA ASP A 54 7.03 -2.78 6.88
C ASP A 54 7.04 -4.19 6.25
N PHE A 55 6.18 -4.45 5.26
CA PHE A 55 5.88 -5.80 4.82
C PHE A 55 7.09 -6.57 4.29
N ARG A 56 7.89 -5.97 3.39
CA ARG A 56 9.08 -6.68 2.85
C ARG A 56 10.13 -6.91 3.91
N GLU A 57 10.41 -5.87 4.71
CA GLU A 57 11.41 -5.89 5.76
C GLU A 57 11.07 -6.92 6.83
N HIS A 58 9.84 -6.89 7.35
CA HIS A 58 9.38 -7.78 8.40
C HIS A 58 9.17 -9.20 7.91
N LEU A 59 8.74 -9.41 6.67
CA LEU A 59 8.66 -10.76 6.12
C LEU A 59 10.05 -11.39 6.02
N ASP A 60 11.04 -10.65 5.52
CA ASP A 60 12.42 -11.11 5.46
C ASP A 60 13.00 -11.36 6.86
N PHE A 61 12.71 -10.47 7.80
CA PHE A 61 13.09 -10.64 9.21
C PHE A 61 12.55 -11.96 9.78
N ILE A 62 11.25 -12.23 9.63
CA ILE A 62 10.61 -13.45 10.15
C ILE A 62 11.25 -14.69 9.52
N LEU A 63 11.54 -14.67 8.22
CA LEU A 63 12.06 -15.83 7.52
C LEU A 63 13.55 -16.09 7.78
N HIS A 64 14.37 -15.04 7.89
CA HIS A 64 15.83 -15.18 7.76
C HIS A 64 16.65 -14.49 8.85
N ARG A 65 16.11 -13.46 9.53
CA ARG A 65 16.90 -12.57 10.38
C ARG A 65 16.38 -12.42 11.81
N GLN A 66 15.70 -13.44 12.35
CA GLN A 66 15.14 -13.37 13.71
C GLN A 66 16.18 -13.20 14.85
N TYR A 67 17.48 -13.29 14.54
CA TYR A 67 18.57 -12.98 15.47
C TYR A 67 18.85 -11.47 15.61
N GLU A 68 18.24 -10.64 14.74
CA GLU A 68 18.37 -9.18 14.76
C GLU A 68 17.27 -8.53 15.60
N GLU A 69 17.37 -7.21 15.81
CA GLU A 69 16.29 -6.45 16.44
C GLU A 69 15.18 -6.15 15.44
N TRP A 70 13.92 -6.22 15.91
CA TRP A 70 12.76 -5.90 15.10
C TRP A 70 12.77 -4.42 14.66
N HIS A 71 12.63 -4.17 13.36
CA HIS A 71 12.59 -2.81 12.82
C HIS A 71 11.28 -2.10 13.24
N PRO A 72 11.33 -1.03 14.06
CA PRO A 72 10.13 -0.31 14.46
C PRO A 72 9.57 0.54 13.30
N ILE A 73 8.26 0.51 13.13
CA ILE A 73 7.53 1.32 12.14
C ILE A 73 6.55 2.28 12.82
N SER A 74 6.21 3.39 12.15
CA SER A 74 5.19 4.32 12.63
C SER A 74 4.34 4.91 11.48
N PRO A 75 3.54 4.08 10.79
CA PRO A 75 2.93 4.47 9.52
C PRO A 75 2.04 5.71 9.62
N PHE A 76 1.19 5.81 10.66
CA PHE A 76 0.34 6.99 10.88
C PHE A 76 1.12 8.27 11.20
N THR A 77 2.25 8.14 11.90
CA THR A 77 3.08 9.29 12.28
C THR A 77 3.89 9.79 11.09
N TRP A 78 4.33 8.87 10.21
CA TRP A 78 5.10 9.19 9.02
C TRP A 78 4.36 10.13 8.07
N VAL A 79 3.03 10.04 7.97
CA VAL A 79 2.21 10.96 7.16
C VAL A 79 2.55 12.43 7.44
N LYS A 80 2.66 12.77 8.73
CA LYS A 80 3.02 14.13 9.17
C LYS A 80 4.53 14.37 9.11
N LEU A 81 5.32 13.47 9.69
CA LEU A 81 6.78 13.66 9.84
C LEU A 81 7.50 13.73 8.49
N ARG A 82 7.11 12.88 7.54
CA ARG A 82 7.67 12.83 6.18
C ARG A 82 6.95 13.76 5.20
N LYS A 83 5.99 14.56 5.71
CA LYS A 83 5.24 15.58 4.97
C LYS A 83 4.65 15.04 3.66
N TYR A 84 3.92 13.92 3.74
CA TYR A 84 3.45 13.18 2.55
C TYR A 84 2.74 14.08 1.54
N ASN A 85 1.83 14.95 1.98
CA ASN A 85 1.06 15.80 1.07
C ASN A 85 1.89 16.95 0.43
N GLN A 86 3.16 17.11 0.81
CA GLN A 86 4.10 18.06 0.21
C GLN A 86 5.06 17.39 -0.78
N GLN A 87 4.97 16.07 -0.94
CA GLN A 87 5.80 15.31 -1.88
C GLN A 87 5.37 15.55 -3.34
N ASN A 88 6.25 15.19 -4.28
CA ASN A 88 5.91 15.19 -5.69
C ASN A 88 5.23 13.88 -6.10
N PHE A 89 4.01 13.94 -6.61
CA PHE A 89 3.18 12.78 -6.90
C PHE A 89 3.77 11.86 -7.97
N VAL A 90 4.27 12.42 -9.08
CA VAL A 90 4.87 11.63 -10.16
C VAL A 90 6.10 10.87 -9.65
N SER A 91 6.96 11.55 -8.88
CA SER A 91 8.14 10.96 -8.26
C SER A 91 7.77 9.84 -7.29
N MET A 92 6.79 10.06 -6.41
CA MET A 92 6.36 9.07 -5.42
C MET A 92 5.73 7.84 -6.07
N LYS A 93 4.92 8.00 -7.12
CA LYS A 93 4.43 6.85 -7.92
C LYS A 93 5.58 6.03 -8.49
N LYS A 94 6.53 6.68 -9.16
CA LYS A 94 7.69 5.99 -9.75
C LYS A 94 8.50 5.24 -8.70
N LYS A 95 8.70 5.86 -7.54
CA LYS A 95 9.39 5.25 -6.41
C LYS A 95 8.64 4.02 -5.88
N PHE A 96 7.33 4.11 -5.69
CA PHE A 96 6.49 2.99 -5.27
C PHE A 96 6.56 1.81 -6.24
N PHE A 97 6.26 2.03 -7.53
CA PHE A 97 6.26 0.94 -8.51
C PHE A 97 7.64 0.30 -8.68
N LYS A 98 8.72 1.08 -8.58
CA LYS A 98 10.08 0.53 -8.57
C LYS A 98 10.35 -0.36 -7.35
N GLU A 99 9.81 -0.04 -6.17
CA GLU A 99 9.92 -0.94 -5.02
C GLU A 99 9.05 -2.19 -5.18
N ARG A 100 7.84 -2.04 -5.72
CA ARG A 100 6.96 -3.16 -6.01
C ARG A 100 7.59 -4.18 -6.95
N GLU A 101 8.28 -3.72 -8.00
CA GLU A 101 9.05 -4.59 -8.90
C GLU A 101 10.12 -5.41 -8.14
N LYS A 102 10.87 -4.76 -7.24
CA LYS A 102 11.88 -5.44 -6.41
C LYS A 102 11.23 -6.46 -5.47
N SER A 103 10.12 -6.10 -4.83
CA SER A 103 9.38 -6.99 -3.93
C SER A 103 8.85 -8.21 -4.68
N LEU A 104 8.26 -8.02 -5.86
CA LEU A 104 7.77 -9.12 -6.69
C LEU A 104 8.90 -10.03 -7.20
N ALA A 105 10.08 -9.49 -7.52
CA ALA A 105 11.24 -10.29 -7.88
C ALA A 105 11.78 -11.08 -6.67
N TRP A 106 11.86 -10.44 -5.50
CA TRP A 106 12.30 -11.07 -4.27
C TRP A 106 11.34 -12.17 -3.79
N LEU A 107 10.02 -11.92 -3.79
CA LEU A 107 9.01 -12.91 -3.42
C LEU A 107 9.11 -14.18 -4.29
N LYS A 108 9.36 -14.04 -5.59
CA LYS A 108 9.63 -15.19 -6.49
C LYS A 108 10.83 -16.02 -6.03
N SER A 109 11.89 -15.38 -5.54
CA SER A 109 13.08 -16.07 -5.07
C SER A 109 12.84 -16.87 -3.77
N ILE A 110 11.93 -16.40 -2.92
CA ILE A 110 11.60 -17.02 -1.62
C ILE A 110 10.33 -17.89 -1.66
N LYS A 111 9.80 -18.22 -2.85
CA LYS A 111 8.53 -18.96 -3.00
C LYS A 111 8.49 -20.32 -2.27
N LYS A 112 9.65 -20.94 -2.02
CA LYS A 112 9.81 -22.24 -1.34
C LYS A 112 10.11 -22.13 0.16
N SER A 113 10.08 -20.92 0.74
CA SER A 113 10.31 -20.73 2.17
C SER A 113 9.25 -21.43 3.04
N ASP A 114 9.59 -21.68 4.30
CA ASP A 114 8.63 -22.19 5.28
C ASP A 114 7.70 -21.07 5.78
N TRP A 115 6.53 -20.99 5.16
CA TRP A 115 5.51 -20.00 5.51
C TRP A 115 4.91 -20.19 6.92
N ASN A 116 5.19 -21.32 7.60
CA ASN A 116 4.80 -21.54 8.99
C ASN A 116 5.86 -21.05 10.00
N THR A 117 6.97 -20.47 9.52
CA THR A 117 7.98 -19.87 10.39
C THR A 117 7.32 -18.82 11.28
N LYS A 118 7.43 -19.00 12.59
CA LYS A 118 6.80 -18.15 13.61
C LYS A 118 7.80 -17.16 14.14
N TYR A 119 7.32 -15.96 14.42
CA TYR A 119 7.99 -14.95 15.22
C TYR A 119 7.10 -14.56 16.41
N LYS A 120 7.67 -14.55 17.61
CA LYS A 120 6.99 -14.13 18.84
C LYS A 120 7.37 -12.70 19.16
N SER A 121 6.43 -11.79 18.95
CA SER A 121 6.58 -10.37 19.30
C SER A 121 5.85 -10.05 20.62
N LYS A 122 6.00 -8.81 21.09
CA LYS A 122 5.22 -8.29 22.24
C LYS A 122 3.72 -8.17 21.96
N TRP A 123 3.31 -8.21 20.70
CA TRP A 123 1.90 -8.08 20.28
C TRP A 123 1.25 -9.43 19.96
N GLY A 124 1.98 -10.53 20.15
CA GLY A 124 1.52 -11.88 19.83
C GLY A 124 2.47 -12.61 18.89
N THR A 125 2.07 -13.83 18.52
CA THR A 125 2.81 -14.66 17.56
C THR A 125 2.25 -14.45 16.18
N MET A 126 3.12 -14.24 15.19
CA MET A 126 2.76 -14.16 13.77
C MET A 126 3.61 -15.14 12.96
N THR A 127 3.06 -15.67 11.88
CA THR A 127 3.81 -16.47 10.90
C THR A 127 4.24 -15.61 9.70
N ALA A 128 5.25 -16.08 8.96
CA ALA A 128 5.59 -15.49 7.66
C ALA A 128 4.39 -15.48 6.69
N GLY A 129 3.56 -16.52 6.74
CA GLY A 129 2.32 -16.59 5.96
C GLY A 129 1.29 -15.52 6.35
N ASP A 130 1.17 -15.19 7.65
CA ASP A 130 0.33 -14.10 8.12
C ASP A 130 0.82 -12.77 7.53
N MET A 131 2.13 -12.50 7.63
CA MET A 131 2.74 -11.26 7.12
C MET A 131 2.51 -11.08 5.61
N LEU A 132 2.77 -12.11 4.80
CA LEU A 132 2.52 -12.04 3.34
C LEU A 132 1.03 -11.85 3.03
N SER A 133 0.15 -12.56 3.74
CA SER A 133 -1.30 -12.43 3.53
C SER A 133 -1.80 -11.03 3.90
N SER A 134 -1.28 -10.46 5.00
CA SER A 134 -1.56 -9.10 5.43
C SER A 134 -1.09 -8.07 4.40
N TRP A 135 0.09 -8.26 3.79
CA TRP A 135 0.58 -7.37 2.73
C TRP A 135 -0.38 -7.30 1.54
N VAL A 136 -0.83 -8.46 1.05
CA VAL A 136 -1.77 -8.54 -0.08
C VAL A 136 -3.14 -7.95 0.30
N ALA A 137 -3.64 -8.25 1.50
CA ALA A 137 -4.89 -7.68 1.99
C ALA A 137 -4.80 -6.16 2.18
N HIS A 138 -3.64 -5.65 2.56
CA HIS A 138 -3.39 -4.24 2.77
C HIS A 138 -3.48 -3.42 1.48
N ASP A 139 -2.96 -3.95 0.37
CA ASP A 139 -3.17 -3.37 -0.96
C ASP A 139 -4.67 -3.21 -1.27
N ASN A 140 -5.49 -4.21 -0.94
CA ASN A 140 -6.95 -4.16 -1.14
C ASN A 140 -7.62 -3.07 -0.27
N LEU A 141 -7.14 -2.83 0.95
CA LEU A 141 -7.63 -1.72 1.78
C LEU A 141 -7.40 -0.36 1.11
N HIS A 142 -6.21 -0.15 0.53
CA HIS A 142 -5.90 1.11 -0.15
C HIS A 142 -6.45 1.21 -1.57
N ILE A 143 -6.68 0.10 -2.27
CA ILE A 143 -7.45 0.10 -3.52
C ILE A 143 -8.86 0.63 -3.25
N ARG A 144 -9.55 0.12 -2.21
CA ARG A 144 -10.86 0.66 -1.82
C ARG A 144 -10.80 2.15 -1.52
N GLN A 145 -9.78 2.58 -0.77
CA GLN A 145 -9.58 4.00 -0.47
C GLN A 145 -9.35 4.86 -1.73
N LEU A 146 -8.58 4.36 -2.70
CA LEU A 146 -8.30 5.06 -3.95
C LEU A 146 -9.52 5.12 -4.88
N VAL A 147 -10.38 4.09 -4.87
CA VAL A 147 -11.68 4.12 -5.55
C VAL A 147 -12.55 5.26 -4.99
N GLU A 148 -12.65 5.40 -3.67
CA GLU A 148 -13.37 6.52 -3.05
C GLU A 148 -12.77 7.88 -3.42
N LEU A 149 -11.43 7.99 -3.46
CA LEU A 149 -10.75 9.21 -3.87
C LEU A 149 -10.99 9.54 -5.36
N ARG A 150 -11.10 8.53 -6.22
CA ARG A 150 -11.50 8.71 -7.63
C ARG A 150 -12.93 9.21 -7.73
N ARG A 151 -13.85 8.65 -6.94
CA ARG A 151 -15.24 9.11 -6.86
C ARG A 151 -15.32 10.57 -6.42
N PHE A 152 -14.58 10.93 -5.37
CA PHE A 152 -14.45 12.32 -4.90
C PHE A 152 -13.93 13.27 -5.98
N ARG A 153 -12.94 12.85 -6.78
CA ARG A 153 -12.46 13.63 -7.93
C ARG A 153 -13.58 13.85 -8.95
N ILE A 154 -14.33 12.80 -9.30
CA ILE A 154 -15.43 12.88 -10.28
C ILE A 154 -16.48 13.91 -9.83
N GLU A 155 -16.86 13.90 -8.56
CA GLU A 155 -17.77 14.89 -7.98
C GLU A 155 -17.26 16.32 -8.13
N LYS A 156 -15.96 16.54 -7.87
CA LYS A 156 -15.36 17.87 -8.02
C LYS A 156 -15.36 18.35 -9.47
N VAL A 157 -14.90 17.54 -10.41
CA VAL A 157 -14.73 17.96 -11.81
C VAL A 157 -16.06 18.10 -12.56
N THR A 158 -17.15 17.48 -12.07
CA THR A 158 -18.47 17.56 -12.70
C THR A 158 -19.35 18.67 -12.13
N THR A 159 -18.86 19.49 -11.19
CA THR A 159 -19.63 20.62 -10.63
C THR A 159 -20.07 21.58 -11.74
N PRO A 160 -21.35 22.00 -11.82
CA PRO A 160 -22.40 21.88 -10.79
C PRO A 160 -23.32 20.65 -10.89
N TYR A 161 -23.02 19.69 -11.77
CA TYR A 161 -23.83 18.48 -11.93
C TYR A 161 -23.71 17.55 -10.72
N LYS A 162 -24.73 16.71 -10.50
CA LYS A 162 -24.80 15.75 -9.39
C LYS A 162 -24.69 14.33 -9.93
N ILE A 163 -23.97 13.46 -9.22
CA ILE A 163 -23.77 12.06 -9.63
C ILE A 163 -24.70 11.07 -8.92
N ARG A 164 -25.78 11.54 -8.29
CA ARG A 164 -26.72 10.71 -7.50
C ARG A 164 -27.33 9.54 -8.29
N TYR A 165 -27.45 9.67 -9.62
CA TYR A 165 -27.95 8.58 -10.46
C TYR A 165 -27.06 7.33 -10.44
N ALA A 166 -25.77 7.47 -10.13
CA ALA A 166 -24.85 6.34 -9.97
C ALA A 166 -25.09 5.53 -8.68
N GLY A 167 -25.98 5.99 -7.79
CA GLY A 167 -26.23 5.40 -6.48
C GLY A 167 -25.35 5.97 -5.37
N GLU A 168 -25.74 5.65 -4.14
CA GLU A 168 -24.92 5.83 -2.94
C GLU A 168 -24.20 4.50 -2.65
N TRP A 169 -22.94 4.59 -2.21
CA TRP A 169 -22.12 3.44 -1.85
C TRP A 169 -22.28 3.12 -0.36
#